data_AF-A0AB34U6D7-F1
#
_entry.id   AF-A0AB34U6D7-F1
#
_cell.length_a   1.000
_cell.length_b   1.000
_cell.length_c   1.000
_cell.angle_alpha   90.00
_cell.angle_beta   90.00
_cell.angle_gamma   90.00
#
_symmetry.space_group_name_H-M   'P 1'
#
loop_
_entity.id
_entity.type
_entity.pdbx_description
1 polymer ?
#
loop_
_entity_poly.entity_id
_entity_poly.type
_entity_poly.pdbx_seq_one_letter_code
_entity_poly.pdbx_strand_id
1 'polypeptide(L)'
;MWGDLPPVTVAAPPERLKLKKAAAQVSQVLQEVGENAVALNSLAMEKRRMKPLFKGFNPEQITPKDLNRAGMILYKFGMIDNHTAELMSRAGDEFDKKGKLVDPSKEINALEFFANRIIEMKEKAMSGDPYAKVLLPDYIRTIHIMQNLQTFAESGDSYEMLKIKDMENKGLVKKTPNAKA
;
A
#
# COMPACT_ATOMS: atom_id res chain seq x y z
N MET A 1 -34.04 49.99 -14.82
CA MET A 1 -33.23 49.39 -15.90
C MET A 1 -32.22 48.45 -15.25
N TRP A 2 -32.62 47.20 -15.01
CA TRP A 2 -31.70 46.15 -14.57
C TRP A 2 -31.46 45.27 -15.79
N GLY A 3 -30.25 45.31 -16.34
CA GLY A 3 -29.88 44.54 -17.53
C GLY A 3 -29.60 43.09 -17.14
N ASP A 4 -30.21 42.16 -17.87
CA ASP A 4 -29.88 40.74 -17.80
C ASP A 4 -28.40 40.54 -18.17
N LEU A 5 -27.61 40.02 -17.23
CA LEU A 5 -26.27 39.55 -17.52
C LEU A 5 -26.37 38.16 -18.18
N PRO A 6 -25.65 37.90 -19.29
CA PRO A 6 -25.67 36.60 -19.91
C PRO A 6 -25.06 35.54 -18.97
N PRO A 7 -25.55 34.28 -19.02
CA PRO A 7 -25.06 33.23 -18.15
C PRO A 7 -23.58 32.95 -18.43
N VAL A 8 -22.75 33.10 -17.39
CA VAL A 8 -21.33 32.73 -17.43
C VAL A 8 -21.25 31.21 -17.51
N THR A 9 -20.92 30.69 -18.69
CA THR A 9 -20.60 29.27 -18.87
C THR A 9 -19.18 29.03 -18.37
N VAL A 10 -19.06 28.60 -17.12
CA VAL A 10 -17.77 28.11 -16.59
C VAL A 10 -17.49 26.78 -17.27
N ALA A 11 -16.60 26.80 -18.27
CA ALA A 11 -16.11 25.57 -18.88
C ALA A 11 -15.48 24.70 -17.78
N ALA A 12 -16.00 23.48 -17.61
CA ALA A 12 -15.41 22.52 -16.70
C ALA A 12 -13.93 22.33 -17.09
N PRO A 13 -12.99 22.33 -16.13
CA PRO A 13 -11.59 22.04 -16.43
C PRO A 13 -11.53 20.70 -17.17
N PRO A 14 -10.68 20.58 -18.21
CA PRO A 14 -10.53 19.32 -18.92
C PRO A 14 -10.21 18.23 -17.91
N GLU A 15 -10.82 17.05 -18.08
CA GLU A 15 -10.53 15.90 -17.23
C GLU A 15 -9.02 15.72 -17.17
N ARG A 16 -8.47 15.71 -15.96
CA ARG A 16 -7.06 15.33 -15.77
C ARG A 16 -6.94 13.93 -16.34
N LEU A 17 -6.33 13.82 -17.52
CA LEU A 17 -5.92 12.55 -18.09
C LEU A 17 -5.04 11.89 -17.03
N LYS A 18 -5.58 10.89 -16.35
CA LYS A 18 -4.81 9.97 -15.52
C LYS A 18 -3.98 9.15 -16.50
N LEU A 19 -2.88 9.72 -17.01
CA LEU A 19 -1.88 8.94 -17.71
C LEU A 19 -1.39 7.90 -16.71
N LYS A 20 -1.75 6.63 -16.94
CA LYS A 20 -1.05 5.53 -16.28
C LYS A 20 0.43 5.75 -16.56
N LYS A 21 1.22 5.96 -15.51
CA LYS A 21 2.67 6.10 -15.66
C LYS A 21 3.20 4.81 -16.30
N ALA A 22 4.29 4.92 -17.05
CA ALA A 22 4.85 3.77 -17.74
C ALA A 22 5.19 2.66 -16.74
N ALA A 23 4.88 1.40 -17.05
CA ALA A 23 5.17 0.25 -16.17
C ALA A 23 6.64 0.17 -15.74
N ALA A 24 7.55 0.62 -16.61
CA ALA A 24 8.98 0.75 -16.30
C ALA A 24 9.25 1.73 -15.13
N GLN A 25 8.54 2.85 -15.07
CA GLN A 25 8.69 3.85 -14.02
C GLN A 25 8.13 3.33 -12.68
N VAL A 26 7.00 2.62 -12.71
CA VAL A 26 6.44 1.95 -11.52
C VAL A 26 7.44 0.93 -10.97
N SER A 27 7.99 0.08 -11.84
CA SER A 27 8.95 -0.96 -11.46
C SER A 27 10.22 -0.35 -10.86
N GLN A 28 10.74 0.72 -11.45
CA GLN A 28 11.89 1.46 -10.91
C GLN A 28 11.59 2.01 -9.52
N VAL A 29 10.41 2.58 -9.30
CA VAL A 29 10.04 3.12 -7.98
C VAL A 29 9.91 2.01 -6.94
N LEU A 30 9.34 0.86 -7.28
CA LEU A 30 9.28 -0.29 -6.36
C LEU A 30 10.68 -0.80 -6.01
N GLN A 31 11.61 -0.81 -6.96
CA GLN A 31 13.02 -1.13 -6.71
C GLN A 31 13.70 -0.10 -5.79
N GLU A 32 13.47 1.20 -6.02
CA GLU A 32 14.01 2.29 -5.19
C GLU A 32 13.45 2.27 -3.76
N VAL A 33 12.18 1.92 -3.59
CA VAL A 33 11.53 1.74 -2.28
C VAL A 33 12.20 0.60 -1.49
N GLY A 34 12.65 -0.44 -2.20
CA GLY A 34 13.33 -1.58 -1.61
C GLY A 34 12.50 -2.29 -0.55
N GLU A 35 13.19 -2.86 0.44
CA GLU A 35 12.57 -3.64 1.51
C GLU A 35 12.83 -3.01 2.88
N ASN A 36 11.85 -3.12 3.78
CA ASN A 36 12.02 -2.75 5.18
C ASN A 36 11.29 -3.74 6.10
N ALA A 37 12.03 -4.73 6.59
CA ALA A 37 11.51 -5.82 7.40
C ALA A 37 10.89 -5.36 8.74
N VAL A 38 11.27 -4.18 9.25
CA VAL A 38 10.77 -3.67 10.55
C VAL A 38 9.52 -2.80 10.41
N ALA A 39 9.04 -2.56 9.18
CA ALA A 39 7.84 -1.77 8.94
C ALA A 39 6.56 -2.42 9.51
N LEU A 40 6.58 -3.74 9.72
CA LEU A 40 5.50 -4.51 10.31
C LEU A 40 6.06 -5.55 11.29
N ASN A 41 5.56 -5.58 12.52
CA ASN A 41 6.05 -6.49 13.55
C ASN A 41 5.44 -7.90 13.41
N SER A 42 5.94 -8.69 12.46
CA SER A 42 5.45 -10.04 12.20
C SER A 42 5.59 -10.99 13.40
N LEU A 43 6.60 -10.79 14.27
CA LEU A 43 6.74 -11.58 15.50
C LEU A 43 5.58 -11.33 16.48
N ALA A 44 5.16 -10.07 16.63
CA ALA A 44 3.98 -9.75 17.44
C ALA A 44 2.70 -10.32 16.83
N MET A 45 2.59 -10.32 15.50
CA MET A 45 1.45 -10.92 14.79
C MET A 45 1.40 -12.44 14.95
N GLU A 46 2.55 -13.11 14.89
CA GLU A 46 2.66 -14.55 15.11
C GLU A 46 2.25 -14.94 16.54
N LYS A 47 2.77 -14.23 17.55
CA LYS A 47 2.39 -14.44 18.96
C LYS A 47 0.88 -14.29 19.19
N ARG A 48 0.22 -13.46 18.38
CA ARG A 48 -1.23 -13.23 18.39
C ARG A 48 -2.01 -14.15 17.45
N ARG A 49 -1.33 -15.12 16.82
CA ARG A 49 -1.89 -16.11 15.89
C ARG A 49 -2.67 -15.47 14.75
N MET A 50 -2.17 -14.34 14.22
CA MET A 50 -2.88 -13.54 13.23
C MET A 50 -2.82 -14.08 11.80
N LYS A 51 -1.97 -15.08 11.50
CA LYS A 51 -1.80 -15.63 10.14
C LYS A 51 -3.13 -15.99 9.43
N PRO A 52 -4.09 -16.69 10.07
CA PRO A 52 -5.35 -17.04 9.42
C PRO A 52 -6.19 -15.84 8.98
N LEU A 53 -6.00 -14.67 9.59
CA LEU A 53 -6.75 -13.45 9.27
C LEU A 53 -6.34 -12.83 7.93
N PHE A 54 -5.16 -13.19 7.43
CA PHE A 54 -4.58 -12.66 6.19
C PHE A 54 -4.34 -13.74 5.14
N LYS A 55 -4.97 -14.92 5.29
CA LYS A 55 -4.83 -16.01 4.32
C LYS A 55 -5.22 -15.53 2.92
N GLY A 56 -4.31 -15.71 1.95
CA GLY A 56 -4.53 -15.29 0.57
C GLY A 56 -4.37 -13.79 0.32
N PHE A 57 -3.83 -13.03 1.29
CA PHE A 57 -3.49 -11.63 1.07
C PHE A 57 -2.39 -11.52 0.00
N ASN A 58 -2.74 -10.93 -1.14
CA ASN A 58 -1.82 -10.61 -2.23
C ASN A 58 -2.02 -9.15 -2.65
N PRO A 59 -1.13 -8.22 -2.31
CA PRO A 59 -1.30 -6.81 -2.63
C PRO A 59 -1.21 -6.49 -4.13
N GLU A 60 -0.73 -7.40 -4.97
CA GLU A 60 -0.73 -7.24 -6.44
C GLU A 60 -2.07 -7.61 -7.08
N GLN A 61 -2.90 -8.37 -6.35
CA GLN A 61 -4.21 -8.84 -6.79
C GLN A 61 -5.15 -8.87 -5.58
N ILE A 62 -5.68 -7.69 -5.22
CA ILE A 62 -6.56 -7.52 -4.06
C ILE A 62 -7.75 -6.62 -4.38
N THR A 63 -8.91 -6.89 -3.79
CA THR A 63 -10.04 -5.95 -3.85
C THR A 63 -9.82 -4.77 -2.89
N PRO A 64 -10.28 -3.54 -3.20
CA PRO A 64 -10.25 -2.43 -2.25
C PRO A 64 -10.88 -2.77 -0.90
N LYS A 65 -11.95 -3.58 -0.91
CA LYS A 65 -12.62 -4.07 0.30
C LYS A 65 -11.70 -4.94 1.17
N ASP A 66 -10.97 -5.87 0.58
CA ASP A 66 -10.07 -6.76 1.31
C ASP A 66 -8.82 -6.03 1.78
N LEU A 67 -8.33 -5.06 1.01
CA LEU A 67 -7.23 -4.20 1.41
C LEU A 67 -7.61 -3.31 2.61
N ASN A 68 -8.80 -2.70 2.58
CA ASN A 68 -9.35 -1.97 3.71
C ASN A 68 -9.52 -2.88 4.95
N ARG A 69 -10.08 -4.08 4.76
CA ARG A 69 -10.20 -5.07 5.84
C ARG A 69 -8.84 -5.40 6.46
N ALA A 70 -7.82 -5.63 5.65
CA ALA A 70 -6.47 -5.94 6.12
C ALA A 70 -5.90 -4.76 6.95
N GLY A 71 -5.97 -3.53 6.43
CA GLY A 71 -5.55 -2.34 7.15
C GLY A 71 -6.29 -2.16 8.48
N MET A 72 -7.60 -2.41 8.50
CA MET A 72 -8.39 -2.30 9.72
C MET A 72 -8.09 -3.35 10.77
N ILE A 73 -7.79 -4.59 10.36
CA ILE A 73 -7.31 -5.63 11.29
C ILE A 73 -5.97 -5.19 11.87
N LEU A 74 -5.01 -4.80 11.04
CA LEU A 74 -3.70 -4.35 11.51
C LEU A 74 -3.81 -3.19 12.51
N TYR A 75 -4.65 -2.20 12.23
CA TYR A 75 -4.91 -1.07 13.13
C TYR A 75 -5.53 -1.51 14.46
N LYS A 76 -6.57 -2.36 14.44
CA LYS A 76 -7.23 -2.85 15.66
C LYS A 76 -6.30 -3.63 16.57
N PHE A 77 -5.32 -4.32 16.00
CA PHE A 77 -4.28 -5.00 16.77
C PHE A 77 -3.08 -4.09 17.10
N GLY A 78 -3.07 -2.83 16.72
CA GLY A 78 -1.98 -1.89 16.99
C GLY A 78 -0.69 -2.23 16.24
N MET A 79 -0.80 -2.88 15.08
CA MET A 79 0.34 -3.20 14.21
C MET A 79 0.72 -2.02 13.31
N ILE A 80 -0.25 -1.14 13.01
CA ILE A 80 -0.09 0.08 12.22
C ILE A 80 -0.89 1.21 12.85
N ASP A 81 -0.54 2.45 12.52
CA ASP A 81 -1.31 3.63 12.92
C ASP A 81 -2.58 3.82 12.07
N ASN A 82 -3.43 4.75 12.52
CA ASN A 82 -4.69 5.07 11.84
C ASN A 82 -4.47 5.65 10.44
N HIS A 83 -3.41 6.43 10.25
CA HIS A 83 -3.13 7.08 8.97
C HIS A 83 -2.79 6.05 7.88
N THR A 84 -1.94 5.08 8.21
CA THR A 84 -1.60 3.98 7.32
C THR A 84 -2.82 3.13 6.96
N ALA A 85 -3.68 2.85 7.95
CA ALA A 85 -4.93 2.13 7.70
C ALA A 85 -5.86 2.91 6.77
N GLU A 86 -5.94 4.22 6.93
CA GLU A 86 -6.68 5.12 6.03
C GLU A 86 -6.10 5.14 4.61
N LEU A 87 -4.77 5.17 4.47
CA LEU A 87 -4.11 5.05 3.18
C LEU A 87 -4.47 3.74 2.47
N MET A 88 -4.42 2.61 3.18
CA MET A 88 -4.84 1.31 2.66
C MET A 88 -6.32 1.29 2.27
N SER A 89 -7.20 1.93 3.05
CA SER A 89 -8.63 1.99 2.75
C SER A 89 -8.97 2.78 1.49
N ARG A 90 -8.13 3.75 1.10
CA ARG A 90 -8.35 4.62 -0.07
C ARG A 90 -7.72 4.07 -1.36
N ALA A 91 -6.95 3.01 -1.25
CA ALA A 91 -6.22 2.44 -2.38
C ALA A 91 -7.17 1.67 -3.30
N GLY A 92 -7.11 2.00 -4.59
CA GLY A 92 -8.02 1.44 -5.60
C GLY A 92 -9.41 2.05 -5.64
N ASP A 93 -9.69 3.08 -4.82
CA ASP A 93 -10.91 3.84 -4.97
C ASP A 93 -10.87 4.64 -6.27
N GLU A 94 -11.43 4.07 -7.32
CA GLU A 94 -11.79 4.80 -8.53
C GLU A 94 -13.13 5.49 -8.26
N PHE A 95 -13.08 6.82 -8.08
CA PHE A 95 -14.30 7.61 -8.02
C PHE A 95 -14.70 8.08 -9.42
N ASP A 96 -15.98 7.92 -9.75
CA ASP A 96 -16.58 8.51 -10.94
C ASP A 96 -16.62 10.04 -10.81
N LYS A 97 -17.05 10.73 -11.87
CA LYS A 97 -17.16 12.20 -11.90
C LYS A 97 -18.12 12.77 -10.83
N LYS A 98 -18.91 11.92 -10.18
CA LYS A 98 -19.88 12.25 -9.13
C LYS A 98 -19.38 11.85 -7.73
N GLY A 99 -18.14 11.39 -7.61
CA GLY A 99 -17.55 10.97 -6.34
C GLY A 99 -18.04 9.61 -5.85
N LYS A 100 -18.65 8.78 -6.71
CA LYS A 100 -19.06 7.42 -6.36
C LYS A 100 -18.01 6.41 -6.77
N LEU A 101 -17.83 5.40 -5.93
CA LEU A 101 -16.93 4.29 -6.21
C LEU A 101 -17.39 3.53 -7.47
N VAL A 102 -16.51 3.41 -8.46
CA VAL A 102 -16.81 2.87 -9.80
C VAL A 102 -16.99 1.36 -9.74
N ASP A 103 -16.13 0.65 -8.99
CA ASP A 103 -16.29 -0.79 -8.73
C ASP A 103 -15.43 -1.27 -7.53
N PRO A 104 -16.00 -1.46 -6.32
CA PRO A 104 -15.26 -1.99 -5.17
C PRO A 104 -14.86 -3.46 -5.29
N SER A 105 -15.41 -4.20 -6.26
CA SER A 105 -15.20 -5.64 -6.43
C SER A 105 -14.06 -5.96 -7.39
N LYS A 106 -13.62 -4.98 -8.16
CA LYS A 106 -12.52 -5.14 -9.10
C LYS A 106 -11.19 -5.22 -8.36
N GLU A 107 -10.42 -6.26 -8.64
CA GLU A 107 -9.07 -6.41 -8.12
C GLU A 107 -8.13 -5.34 -8.70
N ILE A 108 -7.23 -4.87 -7.84
CA ILE A 108 -6.20 -3.89 -8.16
C ILE A 108 -4.82 -4.45 -7.81
N ASN A 109 -3.80 -3.88 -8.44
CA ASN A 109 -2.45 -3.93 -7.92
C ASN A 109 -2.23 -2.73 -6.98
N ALA A 110 -2.31 -2.99 -5.67
CA ALA A 110 -2.13 -1.97 -4.64
C ALA A 110 -0.69 -1.46 -4.62
N LEU A 111 0.32 -2.31 -4.85
CA LEU A 111 1.72 -1.88 -4.93
C LEU A 111 1.93 -0.86 -6.05
N GLU A 112 1.36 -1.12 -7.23
CA GLU A 112 1.37 -0.19 -8.37
C GLU A 112 0.62 1.11 -8.03
N PHE A 113 -0.53 1.03 -7.37
CA PHE A 113 -1.27 2.21 -6.93
C PHE A 113 -0.39 3.11 -6.05
N PHE A 114 0.26 2.55 -5.04
CA PHE A 114 1.12 3.29 -4.12
C PHE A 114 2.41 3.79 -4.78
N ALA A 115 3.01 3.02 -5.68
CA ALA A 115 4.14 3.47 -6.49
C ALA A 115 3.77 4.69 -7.36
N ASN A 116 2.60 4.69 -7.98
CA ASN A 116 2.09 5.85 -8.71
C ASN A 116 1.89 7.07 -7.81
N ARG A 117 1.39 6.89 -6.57
CA ARG A 117 1.31 7.98 -5.59
C ARG A 117 2.67 8.52 -5.21
N ILE A 118 3.67 7.66 -5.03
CA ILE A 118 5.06 8.07 -4.78
C ILE A 118 5.60 8.90 -5.94
N ILE A 119 5.35 8.51 -7.20
CA ILE A 119 5.75 9.30 -8.38
C ILE A 119 5.10 10.69 -8.33
N GLU A 120 3.79 10.76 -8.12
CA GLU A 120 3.06 12.04 -8.02
C GLU A 120 3.59 12.92 -6.88
N MET A 121 3.89 12.33 -5.71
CA MET A 121 4.44 13.08 -4.57
C MET A 121 5.86 13.56 -4.84
N LYS A 122 6.72 12.74 -5.48
CA LYS A 122 8.07 13.17 -5.90
C LYS A 122 7.99 14.35 -6.86
N GLU A 123 7.12 14.30 -7.87
CA GLU A 123 6.91 15.39 -8.83
C GLU A 123 6.46 16.69 -8.12
N LYS A 124 5.47 16.60 -7.22
CA LYS A 124 4.97 17.76 -6.45
C LYS A 124 6.00 18.31 -5.47
N ALA A 125 6.76 17.44 -4.81
CA ALA A 125 7.82 17.84 -3.90
C ALA A 125 8.93 18.61 -4.63
N MET A 126 9.27 18.21 -5.86
CA MET A 126 10.21 18.93 -6.73
C MET A 126 9.64 20.28 -7.17
N SER A 127 8.33 20.40 -7.40
CA SER A 127 7.67 21.68 -7.68
C SER A 127 7.46 22.57 -6.44
N GLY A 128 7.99 22.18 -5.28
CA GLY A 128 7.98 22.98 -4.06
C GLY A 128 6.79 22.77 -3.13
N ASP A 129 5.96 21.74 -3.34
CA ASP A 129 4.85 21.41 -2.44
C ASP A 129 5.37 20.82 -1.11
N PRO A 130 5.22 21.51 0.03
CA PRO A 130 5.69 21.02 1.32
C PRO A 130 4.87 19.82 1.83
N TYR A 131 3.59 19.73 1.47
CA TYR A 131 2.72 18.63 1.88
C TYR A 131 3.14 17.31 1.22
N ALA A 132 3.55 17.38 -0.06
CA ALA A 132 4.06 16.21 -0.78
C ALA A 132 5.34 15.64 -0.14
N LYS A 133 6.23 16.48 0.39
CA LYS A 133 7.44 16.04 1.10
C LYS A 133 7.12 15.31 2.40
N VAL A 134 6.10 15.78 3.12
CA VAL A 134 5.68 15.19 4.40
C VAL A 134 5.00 13.84 4.22
N LEU A 135 4.19 13.66 3.16
CA LEU A 135 3.45 12.41 2.93
C LEU A 135 4.27 11.29 2.27
N LEU A 136 5.36 11.64 1.57
CA LEU A 136 6.16 10.66 0.83
C LEU A 136 6.60 9.45 1.68
N PRO A 137 7.09 9.63 2.93
CA PRO A 137 7.45 8.52 3.80
C PRO A 137 6.28 7.61 4.16
N ASP A 138 5.06 8.14 4.30
CA ASP A 138 3.88 7.35 4.67
C ASP A 138 3.46 6.40 3.54
N TYR A 139 3.54 6.86 2.29
CA TYR A 139 3.30 6.01 1.12
C TYR A 139 4.35 4.90 0.99
N ILE A 140 5.63 5.23 1.21
CA ILE A 140 6.73 4.25 1.21
C ILE A 140 6.52 3.20 2.31
N ARG A 141 6.22 3.66 3.53
CA ARG A 141 5.95 2.79 4.69
C ARG A 141 4.78 1.86 4.42
N THR A 142 3.72 2.34 3.77
CA THR A 142 2.55 1.55 3.42
C THR A 142 2.91 0.39 2.47
N ILE A 143 3.79 0.63 1.48
CA ILE A 143 4.32 -0.43 0.61
C ILE A 143 5.04 -1.49 1.43
N HIS A 144 5.98 -1.08 2.30
CA HIS A 144 6.73 -2.02 3.14
C HIS A 144 5.81 -2.85 4.05
N ILE A 145 4.76 -2.26 4.60
CA ILE A 145 3.76 -2.96 5.41
C ILE A 145 3.03 -4.03 4.59
N MET A 146 2.59 -3.70 3.38
CA MET A 146 1.90 -4.68 2.52
C MET A 146 2.82 -5.84 2.10
N GLN A 147 4.08 -5.54 1.74
CA GLN A 147 5.08 -6.57 1.40
C GLN A 147 5.36 -7.50 2.59
N ASN A 148 5.54 -6.93 3.79
CA ASN A 148 5.74 -7.72 5.01
C ASN A 148 4.48 -8.52 5.39
N LEU A 149 3.29 -7.96 5.16
CA LEU A 149 2.01 -8.65 5.42
C LEU A 149 1.83 -9.85 4.49
N GLN A 150 2.12 -9.69 3.19
CA GLN A 150 2.11 -10.79 2.22
C GLN A 150 3.07 -11.90 2.65
N THR A 151 4.31 -11.53 2.98
CA THR A 151 5.32 -12.47 3.49
C THR A 151 4.81 -13.27 4.68
N PHE A 152 4.19 -12.58 5.65
CA PHE A 152 3.62 -13.21 6.85
C PHE A 152 2.40 -14.10 6.51
N ALA A 153 1.54 -13.68 5.58
CA ALA A 153 0.39 -14.45 5.16
C ALA A 153 0.79 -15.79 4.51
N GLU A 154 1.84 -15.79 3.69
CA GLU A 154 2.37 -16.96 2.99
C GLU A 154 3.12 -17.89 3.96
N SER A 155 4.17 -17.37 4.62
CA SER A 155 5.07 -18.19 5.43
C SER A 155 4.59 -18.38 6.87
N GLY A 156 3.95 -17.37 7.47
CA GLY A 156 3.70 -17.28 8.90
C GLY A 156 4.91 -16.77 9.69
N ASP A 157 6.04 -16.62 9.01
CA ASP A 157 7.30 -16.18 9.57
C ASP A 157 7.48 -14.67 9.35
N SER A 158 8.39 -14.06 10.11
CA SER A 158 8.92 -12.74 9.78
C SER A 158 9.92 -12.85 8.62
N TYR A 159 10.16 -11.74 7.93
CA TYR A 159 11.19 -11.67 6.89
C TYR A 159 12.59 -12.02 7.42
N GLU A 160 12.89 -11.69 8.68
CA GLU A 160 14.13 -12.12 9.35
C GLU A 160 14.19 -13.63 9.54
N MET A 161 13.08 -14.26 9.94
CA MET A 161 13.00 -15.72 10.07
C MET A 161 13.12 -16.42 8.71
N LEU A 162 12.59 -15.83 7.63
CA LEU A 162 12.80 -16.35 6.28
C LEU A 162 14.27 -16.23 5.85
N LYS A 163 14.93 -15.10 6.12
CA LYS A 163 16.37 -14.94 5.88
C LYS A 163 17.20 -15.94 6.68
N ILE A 164 16.85 -16.18 7.94
CA ILE A 164 17.51 -17.19 8.77
C ILE A 164 17.28 -18.58 8.18
N LYS A 165 16.05 -18.94 7.82
CA LYS A 165 15.74 -20.23 7.17
C LYS A 165 16.47 -20.40 5.83
N ASP A 166 16.57 -19.36 5.01
CA ASP A 166 17.33 -19.39 3.75
C ASP A 166 18.84 -19.58 4.00
N MET A 167 19.39 -18.89 4.99
CA MET A 167 20.78 -19.08 5.42
C MET A 167 21.04 -20.47 6.00
N GLU A 168 20.11 -21.01 6.78
CA GLU A 168 20.14 -22.39 7.28
C GLU A 168 20.08 -23.42 6.14
N ASN A 169 19.22 -23.19 5.14
CA ASN A 169 19.11 -24.05 3.96
C ASN A 169 20.37 -23.99 3.09
N LYS A 170 21.03 -22.84 3.04
CA LYS A 170 22.34 -22.65 2.38
C LYS A 170 23.53 -23.13 3.22
N GLY A 171 23.28 -23.65 4.43
CA GLY A 171 24.33 -24.15 5.33
C GLY A 171 25.21 -23.06 5.97
N LEU A 172 24.80 -21.79 5.87
CA LEU A 172 25.54 -20.64 6.39
C LEU A 172 25.34 -20.45 7.91
N VAL A 173 24.24 -20.97 8.46
CA VAL A 173 23.88 -20.90 9.88
C VAL A 173 23.36 -22.27 10.36
N LYS A 174 23.60 -22.63 11.63
CA LYS A 174 23.09 -23.89 12.21
C LYS A 174 21.57 -23.87 12.29
N LYS A 175 20.92 -24.97 11.87
CA LYS A 175 19.46 -25.14 11.96
C LYS A 175 18.97 -24.99 13.39
N THR A 176 18.02 -24.08 13.57
CA THR A 176 17.33 -23.90 14.84
C THR A 176 16.36 -25.08 15.05
N PRO A 177 16.45 -25.83 16.16
CA PRO A 177 15.51 -26.92 16.42
C PRO A 177 14.10 -26.35 16.56
N ASN A 178 13.18 -26.84 15.72
CA ASN A 178 11.76 -26.43 15.69
C ASN A 178 11.20 -26.21 17.10
N ALA A 179 10.86 -24.97 17.44
CA ALA A 179 9.92 -24.72 18.52
C ALA A 179 8.58 -25.35 18.12
N LYS A 180 8.13 -26.34 18.88
CA LYS A 180 6.90 -27.08 18.61
C LYS A 180 5.69 -26.13 18.54
N ALA A 181 4.77 -26.51 17.63
CA ALA A 181 3.57 -25.83 17.16
C ALA A 181 2.65 -25.21 18.22
#